data_AF-A0A0P8Y5T4-F1
#
_entry.id   AF-A0A0P8Y5T4-F1
#
_cell.length_a   1.000
_cell.length_b   1.000
_cell.length_c   1.000
_cell.angle_alpha   90.00
_cell.angle_beta   90.00
_cell.angle_gamma   90.00
#
_symmetry.space_group_name_H-M   'P 1'
#
loop_
_entity.id
_entity.type
_entity.pdbx_description
1 polymer ?
#
loop_
_entity_poly.entity_id
_entity_poly.type
_entity_poly.pdbx_seq_one_letter_code
_entity_poly.pdbx_strand_id
1 'polypeptide(L)'
;MNLFLLGIIIFVIVYLFLNWFAKTSSKKIAYFLKRVAIFISLILAMILTIGGKFIFSLPFLLILLSGLKIKGLTALQMFQLWRLIQFLKNSNKFGEQSGNFSQGSSNLSVDEAYKLLGLKKGCKEEEVKKAASNLQKKIHPDMNKDVNTERLSQLVNEARDKILKNDFN
;
A
#
# COMPACT_ATOMS: atom_id res chain seq x y z
N MET A 1 1.24 42.84 48.01
CA MET A 1 1.84 42.00 49.07
C MET A 1 1.66 40.50 48.77
N ASN A 2 1.85 40.05 47.51
CA ASN A 2 1.71 38.64 47.12
C ASN A 2 2.96 38.05 46.43
N LEU A 3 3.89 38.88 45.96
CA LEU A 3 5.12 38.43 45.28
C LEU A 3 6.10 37.74 46.24
N PHE A 4 6.24 38.24 47.48
CA PHE A 4 7.06 37.60 48.52
C PHE A 4 6.51 36.22 48.92
N LEU A 5 5.19 36.09 49.10
CA LEU A 5 4.54 34.80 49.38
C LEU A 5 4.72 33.83 48.21
N LEU A 6 4.51 34.30 46.98
CA LEU A 6 4.69 33.50 45.76
C LEU A 6 6.15 33.03 45.60
N GLY A 7 7.12 33.88 45.92
CA GLY A 7 8.54 33.53 45.94
C GLY A 7 8.88 32.44 46.97
N ILE A 8 8.35 32.54 48.20
CA ILE A 8 8.54 31.53 49.24
C ILE A 8 7.90 30.20 48.83
N ILE A 9 6.71 30.22 48.26
CA ILE A 9 6.00 29.03 47.78
C ILE A 9 6.81 28.32 46.69
N ILE A 10 7.29 29.07 45.68
CA ILE A 10 8.16 28.51 44.63
C ILE A 10 9.45 27.94 45.21
N PHE A 11 10.07 28.63 46.17
CA PHE A 11 11.30 28.16 46.80
C PHE A 11 11.09 26.83 47.54
N VAL A 12 9.99 26.69 48.29
CA VAL A 12 9.62 25.43 48.97
C VAL A 12 9.37 24.31 47.96
N ILE A 13 8.66 24.58 46.86
CA ILE A 13 8.39 23.60 45.80
C ILE A 13 9.71 23.14 45.16
N VAL A 14 10.59 24.07 44.80
CA VAL A 14 11.89 23.76 44.21
C VAL A 14 12.75 22.96 45.19
N TYR A 15 12.77 23.32 46.46
CA TYR A 15 13.50 22.58 47.49
C TYR A 15 13.00 21.15 47.64
N LEU A 16 11.67 20.95 47.70
CA LEU A 16 11.07 19.61 47.76
C LEU A 16 11.41 18.78 46.50
N PHE A 17 11.36 19.41 45.33
CA PHE A 17 11.71 18.76 44.07
C PHE A 17 13.18 18.35 44.03
N LEU A 18 14.11 19.23 44.42
CA LEU A 18 15.54 18.94 44.48
C LEU A 18 15.85 17.85 45.51
N ASN A 19 15.20 17.87 46.68
CA ASN A 19 15.38 16.86 47.72
C ASN A 19 14.88 15.48 47.26
N TRP A 20 13.74 15.44 46.55
CA TRP A 20 13.23 14.20 45.94
C TRP A 20 14.15 13.71 44.81
N PHE A 21 14.67 14.61 43.99
CA PHE A 21 15.60 14.30 42.91
C PHE A 21 16.92 13.73 43.45
N ALA A 22 17.50 14.33 44.48
CA ALA A 22 18.75 13.90 45.10
C ALA A 22 18.65 12.52 45.76
N LYS A 23 17.48 12.16 46.32
CA LYS A 23 17.24 10.85 46.95
C LYS A 23 16.85 9.75 45.96
N THR A 24 16.55 10.10 44.71
CA THR A 24 16.09 9.15 43.70
C THR A 24 17.27 8.60 42.90
N SER A 25 17.30 7.28 42.69
CA SER A 25 18.37 6.65 41.92
C SER A 25 18.41 7.10 40.45
N SER A 26 19.60 7.24 39.88
CA SER A 26 19.83 7.76 38.51
C SER A 26 19.06 6.99 37.44
N LYS A 27 18.81 5.69 37.65
CA LYS A 27 18.01 4.85 36.74
C LYS A 27 16.53 5.24 36.74
N LYS A 28 15.95 5.56 37.90
CA LYS A 28 14.55 6.01 38.02
C LYS A 28 14.37 7.41 37.43
N ILE A 29 15.35 8.30 37.65
CA ILE A 29 15.37 9.64 37.05
C ILE A 29 15.32 9.55 35.53
N ALA A 30 16.19 8.74 34.91
CA ALA A 30 16.21 8.59 33.45
C ALA A 30 14.88 8.07 32.89
N TYR A 31 14.21 7.15 33.61
CA TYR A 31 12.91 6.64 33.20
C TYR A 31 11.78 7.67 33.38
N PHE A 32 11.80 8.43 34.47
CA PHE A 32 10.89 9.54 34.71
C PHE A 32 11.06 10.63 33.65
N LEU A 33 12.29 11.04 33.35
CA LEU A 33 12.61 12.04 32.32
C LEU A 33 12.12 11.61 30.94
N LYS A 34 12.29 10.32 30.60
CA LYS A 34 11.74 9.76 29.35
C LYS A 34 10.21 9.83 29.32
N ARG A 35 9.52 9.46 30.41
CA ARG A 35 8.06 9.58 30.48
C ARG A 35 7.60 11.04 30.38
N VAL A 36 8.26 11.95 31.08
CA VAL A 36 7.94 13.39 31.02
C VAL A 36 8.16 13.94 29.61
N ALA A 37 9.27 13.59 28.96
CA ALA A 37 9.52 13.97 27.57
C ALA A 37 8.42 13.46 26.63
N ILE A 38 7.96 12.21 26.78
CA ILE A 38 6.84 11.64 26.01
C ILE A 38 5.52 12.38 26.29
N PHE A 39 5.25 12.77 27.53
CA PHE A 39 4.03 13.52 27.86
C PHE A 39 4.02 14.93 27.30
N ILE A 40 5.11 15.69 27.49
CA ILE A 40 5.31 17.00 26.87
C ILE A 40 5.14 16.87 25.35
N SER A 41 5.62 15.75 24.82
CA SER A 41 5.56 15.42 23.40
C SER A 41 4.15 15.23 22.86
N LEU A 42 3.33 14.51 23.60
CA LEU A 42 1.92 14.35 23.28
C LEU A 42 1.15 15.68 23.34
N ILE A 43 1.41 16.48 24.38
CA ILE A 43 0.75 17.78 24.60
C ILE A 43 1.09 18.75 23.47
N LEU A 44 2.37 18.84 23.09
CA LEU A 44 2.79 19.72 22.02
C LEU A 44 2.23 19.28 20.67
N ALA A 45 2.16 17.98 20.40
CA ALA A 45 1.48 17.48 19.20
C ALA A 45 0.00 17.93 19.16
N MET A 46 -0.71 17.83 20.28
CA MET A 46 -2.12 18.22 20.37
C MET A 46 -2.35 19.72 20.18
N ILE A 47 -1.46 20.57 20.72
CA ILE A 47 -1.58 22.03 20.54
C ILE A 47 -1.33 22.42 19.06
N LEU A 48 -0.41 21.73 18.38
CA LEU A 48 -0.06 22.02 16.99
C LEU A 48 -1.06 21.50 15.96
N THR A 49 -1.75 20.40 16.23
CA THR A 49 -2.84 19.91 15.37
C THR A 49 -4.03 20.86 15.38
N ILE A 50 -4.36 21.42 16.56
CA ILE A 50 -5.39 22.46 16.69
C ILE A 50 -4.98 23.73 15.91
N GLY A 51 -3.69 24.07 15.90
CA GLY A 51 -3.14 25.19 15.13
C GLY A 51 -3.02 24.95 13.61
N GLY A 52 -3.53 23.83 13.08
CA GLY A 52 -3.50 23.52 11.64
C GLY A 52 -2.12 23.13 11.09
N LYS A 53 -1.08 23.04 11.94
CA LYS A 53 0.30 22.73 11.54
C LYS A 53 0.65 21.26 11.81
N PHE A 54 -0.09 20.35 11.17
CA PHE A 54 0.12 18.89 11.26
C PHE A 54 1.55 18.44 10.85
N ILE A 55 2.23 19.21 9.99
CA ILE A 55 3.63 18.93 9.61
C ILE A 55 4.57 18.92 10.82
N PHE A 56 4.31 19.76 11.83
CA PHE A 56 5.19 19.85 13.00
C PHE A 56 4.85 18.84 14.11
N SER A 57 3.67 18.19 14.09
CA SER A 57 3.39 17.08 15.02
C SER A 57 4.13 15.78 14.63
N LEU A 58 4.60 15.70 13.39
CA LEU A 58 5.28 14.53 12.81
C LEU A 58 6.66 14.21 13.45
N PRO A 59 7.59 15.16 13.64
CA PRO A 59 8.83 14.90 14.39
C PRO A 59 8.55 14.51 15.85
N PHE A 60 7.50 15.07 16.44
CA PHE A 60 7.05 14.77 17.79
C PHE A 60 6.54 13.32 17.93
N LEU A 61 5.80 12.87 16.93
CA LEU A 61 5.33 11.49 16.83
C LEU A 61 6.50 10.50 16.66
N LEU A 62 7.50 10.83 15.83
CA LEU A 62 8.71 10.01 15.65
C LEU A 62 9.54 9.85 16.94
N ILE A 63 9.66 10.92 17.73
CA ILE A 63 10.31 10.90 19.04
C ILE A 63 9.55 9.99 20.02
N LEU A 64 8.21 10.05 20.00
CA LEU A 64 7.35 9.14 20.77
C LEU A 64 7.64 7.67 20.41
N LEU A 65 7.62 7.33 19.12
CA LEU A 65 7.89 5.96 18.66
C LEU A 65 9.30 5.48 19.04
N SER A 66 10.30 6.34 18.90
CA SER A 66 11.68 6.01 19.29
C SER A 66 11.80 5.73 20.79
N GLY A 67 11.08 6.51 21.62
CA GLY A 67 11.04 6.34 23.07
C GLY A 67 10.38 5.04 23.54
N LEU A 68 9.40 4.52 22.79
CA LEU A 68 8.64 3.32 23.17
C LEU A 68 9.41 2.00 22.99
N LYS A 69 10.61 1.98 22.37
CA LYS A 69 11.43 0.75 22.18
C LYS A 69 10.63 -0.44 21.62
N ILE A 70 9.55 -0.20 20.89
CA ILE A 70 8.78 -1.27 20.27
C ILE A 70 9.64 -1.75 19.10
N LYS A 71 10.21 -2.96 19.25
CA LYS A 71 11.20 -3.59 18.37
C LYS A 71 10.75 -3.79 16.90
N GLY A 72 9.57 -3.27 16.51
CA GLY A 72 8.93 -3.48 15.21
C GLY A 72 8.37 -2.23 14.53
N LEU A 73 8.40 -1.05 15.16
CA LEU A 73 7.83 0.19 14.61
C LEU A 73 8.90 1.27 14.41
N THR A 74 10.12 0.89 14.07
CA THR A 74 11.15 1.86 13.69
C THR A 74 10.73 2.53 12.39
N ALA A 75 11.03 3.82 12.20
CA ALA A 75 10.67 4.58 11.00
C ALA A 75 11.04 3.86 9.69
N LEU A 76 12.16 3.13 9.68
CA LEU A 76 12.60 2.31 8.55
C LEU A 76 11.69 1.10 8.27
N GLN A 77 11.15 0.44 9.30
CA GLN A 77 10.21 -0.67 9.14
C GLN A 77 8.88 -0.17 8.57
N MET A 78 8.44 1.02 8.99
CA MET A 78 7.24 1.66 8.43
C MET A 78 7.43 2.05 6.96
N PHE A 79 8.63 2.52 6.58
CA PHE A 79 8.97 2.79 5.17
C PHE A 79 8.98 1.51 4.32
N GLN A 80 9.50 0.40 4.85
CA GLN A 80 9.48 -0.90 4.16
C GLN A 80 8.05 -1.44 3.98
N LEU A 81 7.19 -1.29 4.99
CA LEU A 81 5.77 -1.65 4.91
C LEU A 81 5.03 -0.77 3.89
N TRP A 82 5.28 0.53 3.87
CA TRP A 82 4.70 1.44 2.88
C TRP A 82 5.11 1.07 1.45
N ARG A 83 6.37 0.68 1.24
CA ARG A 83 6.85 0.17 -0.06
C ARG A 83 6.13 -1.11 -0.47
N LEU A 84 5.92 -2.03 0.47
CA LEU A 84 5.18 -3.27 0.21
C LEU A 84 3.72 -2.99 -0.17
N ILE A 85 3.05 -2.11 0.57
CA ILE A 85 1.67 -1.69 0.27
C ILE A 85 1.58 -1.05 -1.12
N GLN A 86 2.56 -0.23 -1.51
CA GLN A 86 2.61 0.33 -2.86
C GLN A 86 2.82 -0.73 -3.94
N PHE A 87 3.67 -1.72 -3.69
CA PHE A 87 3.86 -2.85 -4.61
C PHE A 87 2.56 -3.64 -4.78
N LEU A 88 1.85 -3.94 -3.68
CA LEU A 88 0.56 -4.64 -3.73
C LEU A 88 -0.53 -3.80 -4.41
N LYS A 89 -0.54 -2.48 -4.19
CA LYS A 89 -1.48 -1.57 -4.85
C LYS A 89 -1.24 -1.52 -6.36
N ASN A 90 0.03 -1.57 -6.79
CA ASN A 90 0.37 -1.65 -8.21
C ASN A 90 0.12 -3.04 -8.80
N SER A 91 0.27 -4.12 -8.03
CA SER A 91 -0.05 -5.48 -8.51
C SER A 91 -1.56 -5.71 -8.61
N ASN A 92 -2.38 -5.09 -7.76
CA ASN A 92 -3.85 -5.16 -7.86
C ASN A 92 -4.42 -4.46 -9.10
N LYS A 93 -3.61 -3.70 -9.85
CA LYS A 93 -4.00 -3.16 -11.16
C LYS A 93 -3.84 -4.16 -12.31
N PHE A 94 -3.31 -5.36 -12.08
CA PHE A 94 -3.17 -6.40 -13.11
C PHE A 94 -4.35 -7.38 -13.18
N GLY A 95 -5.32 -7.31 -12.26
CA GLY A 95 -6.52 -8.16 -12.28
C GLY A 95 -7.74 -7.57 -13.00
N GLU A 96 -7.72 -6.27 -13.31
CA GLU A 96 -8.92 -5.50 -13.71
C GLU A 96 -8.73 -4.76 -15.04
N GLN A 97 -8.02 -5.40 -15.98
CA GLN A 97 -7.91 -4.96 -17.37
C GLN A 97 -8.37 -6.03 -18.36
N SER A 98 -9.14 -7.02 -17.90
CA SER A 98 -9.83 -8.02 -18.72
C SER A 98 -11.20 -7.56 -19.24
N GLY A 99 -11.53 -6.26 -19.12
CA GLY A 99 -12.88 -5.75 -19.44
C GLY A 99 -12.98 -4.68 -20.51
N ASN A 100 -11.95 -3.86 -20.76
CA ASN A 100 -12.11 -2.66 -21.63
C ASN A 100 -10.77 -2.13 -22.17
N PHE A 101 -9.93 -2.99 -22.74
CA PHE A 101 -8.93 -2.46 -23.67
C PHE A 101 -9.61 -2.16 -25.00
N SER A 102 -9.79 -0.85 -25.20
CA SER A 102 -10.06 -0.22 -26.47
C SER A 102 -9.37 -0.95 -27.60
N GLN A 103 -10.17 -1.16 -28.65
CA GLN A 103 -9.92 -1.78 -29.93
C GLN A 103 -8.70 -1.18 -30.65
N GLY A 104 -7.51 -1.39 -30.09
CA GLY A 104 -6.25 -1.15 -30.76
C GLY A 104 -6.09 -2.24 -31.79
N SER A 105 -6.33 -1.89 -33.05
CA SER A 105 -6.02 -2.71 -34.23
C SER A 105 -4.63 -3.33 -34.07
N SER A 106 -4.55 -4.57 -33.58
CA SER A 106 -3.50 -5.45 -34.07
C SER A 106 -3.89 -5.74 -35.52
N ASN A 107 -2.93 -5.72 -36.44
CA ASN A 107 -3.15 -6.03 -37.86
C ASN A 107 -3.42 -7.53 -38.09
N LEU A 108 -4.10 -8.22 -37.17
CA LEU A 108 -4.49 -9.61 -37.34
C LEU A 108 -5.60 -9.66 -38.41
N SER A 109 -5.25 -10.23 -39.57
CA SER A 109 -6.18 -10.41 -40.68
C SER A 109 -7.21 -11.50 -40.36
N VAL A 110 -8.40 -11.45 -40.98
CA VAL A 110 -9.46 -12.46 -40.77
C VAL A 110 -8.93 -13.87 -41.10
N ASP A 111 -8.12 -14.00 -42.16
CA ASP A 111 -7.44 -15.26 -42.51
C ASP A 111 -6.52 -15.78 -41.40
N GLU A 112 -5.80 -14.88 -40.72
CA GLU A 112 -4.88 -15.24 -39.66
C GLU A 112 -5.65 -15.65 -38.40
N ALA A 113 -6.79 -15.00 -38.12
CA ALA A 113 -7.67 -15.39 -37.02
C ALA A 113 -8.21 -16.81 -37.21
N TYR A 114 -8.64 -17.16 -38.43
CA TYR A 114 -9.08 -18.51 -38.78
C TYR A 114 -7.97 -19.55 -38.64
N LYS A 115 -6.74 -19.22 -39.09
CA LYS A 115 -5.57 -20.09 -38.93
C LYS A 115 -5.20 -20.30 -37.46
N LEU A 116 -5.28 -19.27 -36.63
CA LEU A 116 -5.00 -19.34 -35.19
C LEU A 116 -5.99 -20.25 -34.45
N LEU A 117 -7.27 -20.22 -34.82
CA LEU A 117 -8.29 -21.12 -34.25
C LEU A 117 -8.31 -22.51 -34.90
N GLY A 118 -7.59 -22.71 -36.01
CA GLY A 118 -7.57 -23.96 -36.77
C GLY A 118 -8.86 -24.24 -37.53
N LEU A 119 -9.61 -23.20 -37.90
CA LEU A 119 -10.90 -23.30 -38.58
C LEU A 119 -10.80 -22.81 -40.03
N LYS A 120 -11.71 -23.28 -40.90
CA LYS A 120 -11.85 -22.80 -42.29
C LYS A 120 -12.88 -21.66 -42.35
N LYS A 121 -12.75 -20.79 -43.36
CA LYS A 121 -13.74 -19.73 -43.63
C LYS A 121 -15.12 -20.34 -43.89
N GLY A 122 -16.16 -19.80 -43.27
CA GLY A 122 -17.55 -20.30 -43.40
C GLY A 122 -18.01 -21.28 -42.30
N CYS A 123 -17.27 -21.40 -41.19
CA CYS A 123 -17.72 -22.14 -40.00
C CYS A 123 -18.93 -21.49 -39.33
N LYS A 124 -19.71 -22.26 -38.57
CA LYS A 124 -20.82 -21.74 -37.75
C LYS A 124 -20.29 -20.98 -36.53
N GLU A 125 -21.07 -20.01 -36.03
CA GLU A 125 -20.70 -19.20 -34.86
C GLU A 125 -20.36 -20.07 -33.63
N GLU A 126 -21.11 -21.15 -33.43
CA GLU A 126 -20.92 -22.10 -32.34
C GLU A 126 -19.57 -22.84 -32.43
N GLU A 127 -19.09 -23.15 -33.64
CA GLU A 127 -17.82 -23.83 -33.87
C GLU A 127 -16.64 -22.92 -33.50
N VAL A 128 -16.74 -21.62 -33.83
CA VAL A 128 -15.74 -20.61 -33.47
C VAL A 128 -15.63 -20.48 -31.95
N LYS A 129 -16.76 -20.38 -31.25
CA LYS A 129 -16.78 -20.29 -29.78
C LYS A 129 -16.21 -21.56 -29.13
N LYS A 130 -16.55 -22.74 -29.67
CA LYS A 130 -16.05 -24.03 -29.15
C LYS A 130 -14.55 -24.18 -29.36
N ALA A 131 -14.02 -23.81 -30.53
CA ALA A 131 -12.59 -23.84 -30.83
C ALA A 131 -11.80 -22.89 -29.92
N ALA A 132 -12.28 -21.66 -29.73
CA ALA A 132 -11.65 -20.68 -28.85
C ALA A 132 -11.62 -21.16 -27.38
N SER A 133 -12.74 -21.69 -26.86
CA SER A 133 -12.79 -22.23 -25.49
C SER A 133 -11.85 -23.42 -25.30
N ASN A 134 -11.75 -24.31 -26.29
CA ASN A 134 -10.83 -25.44 -26.23
C ASN A 134 -9.35 -25.00 -26.26
N LEU A 135 -9.00 -23.99 -27.06
CA LEU A 135 -7.65 -23.42 -27.07
C LEU A 135 -7.32 -22.71 -25.76
N GLN A 136 -8.27 -21.97 -25.20
CA GLN A 136 -8.08 -21.26 -23.93
C GLN A 136 -7.88 -22.22 -22.75
N LYS A 137 -8.59 -23.36 -22.73
CA LYS A 137 -8.36 -24.44 -21.74
C LYS A 137 -6.94 -25.01 -21.84
N LYS A 138 -6.41 -25.20 -23.05
CA LYS A 138 -5.05 -25.73 -23.28
C LYS A 138 -3.96 -24.73 -22.88
N ILE A 139 -4.23 -23.44 -22.99
CA ILE A 139 -3.28 -22.37 -22.69
C ILE A 139 -3.33 -21.96 -21.22
N HIS A 140 -4.34 -22.37 -20.45
CA HIS A 140 -4.55 -21.95 -19.06
C HIS A 140 -3.29 -22.13 -18.17
N PRO A 141 -2.96 -21.14 -17.29
CA PRO A 141 -1.70 -21.14 -16.53
C PRO A 141 -1.63 -22.28 -15.49
N ASP A 142 -2.77 -22.90 -15.17
CA ASP A 142 -2.85 -24.09 -14.33
C ASP A 142 -2.31 -25.35 -15.03
N MET A 143 -2.39 -25.39 -16.36
CA MET A 143 -1.86 -26.51 -17.16
C MET A 143 -0.44 -26.26 -17.66
N ASN A 144 -0.01 -25.00 -17.79
CA ASN A 144 1.30 -24.66 -18.32
C ASN A 144 1.91 -23.48 -17.54
N LYS A 145 2.79 -23.80 -16.59
CA LYS A 145 3.33 -22.84 -15.60
C LYS A 145 4.53 -22.04 -16.12
N ASP A 146 5.14 -22.46 -17.24
CA ASP A 146 6.44 -21.97 -17.71
C ASP A 146 6.35 -21.03 -18.93
N VAL A 147 5.17 -20.79 -19.49
CA VAL A 147 4.98 -20.01 -20.72
C VAL A 147 4.16 -18.74 -20.43
N ASN A 148 4.45 -17.65 -21.16
CA ASN A 148 3.71 -16.38 -21.10
C ASN A 148 2.28 -16.54 -21.67
N THR A 149 1.46 -17.23 -20.89
CA THR A 149 0.08 -17.66 -21.14
C THR A 149 -0.89 -16.49 -21.32
N GLU A 150 -0.57 -15.33 -20.73
CA GLU A 150 -1.37 -14.12 -20.83
C GLU A 150 -1.45 -13.61 -22.27
N ARG A 151 -0.31 -13.48 -22.96
CA ARG A 151 -0.28 -13.02 -24.36
C ARG A 151 -0.99 -13.98 -25.32
N LEU A 152 -0.81 -15.29 -25.12
CA LEU A 152 -1.47 -16.30 -25.94
C LEU A 152 -2.99 -16.28 -25.73
N SER A 153 -3.45 -16.10 -24.49
CA SER A 153 -4.88 -15.99 -24.18
C SER A 153 -5.49 -14.73 -24.79
N GLN A 154 -4.77 -13.60 -24.78
CA GLN A 154 -5.19 -12.36 -25.43
C GLN A 154 -5.35 -12.54 -26.94
N LEU A 155 -4.39 -13.19 -27.60
CA LEU A 155 -4.42 -13.42 -29.05
C LEU A 155 -5.62 -14.31 -29.47
N VAL A 156 -5.95 -15.33 -28.67
CA VAL A 156 -7.09 -16.21 -28.93
C VAL A 156 -8.43 -15.47 -28.79
N ASN A 157 -8.56 -14.61 -27.78
CA ASN A 157 -9.76 -13.79 -27.59
C ASN A 157 -9.92 -12.79 -28.75
N GLU A 158 -8.83 -12.15 -29.17
CA GLU A 158 -8.86 -11.20 -30.28
C GLU A 158 -9.25 -11.88 -31.61
N ALA A 159 -8.70 -13.08 -31.88
CA ALA A 159 -9.06 -13.86 -33.06
C ALA A 159 -10.56 -14.22 -33.07
N ARG A 160 -11.10 -14.68 -31.94
CA ARG A 160 -12.53 -14.99 -31.78
C ARG A 160 -13.39 -13.75 -32.05
N ASP A 161 -13.06 -12.63 -31.41
CA ASP A 161 -13.86 -11.41 -31.50
C ASP A 161 -13.82 -10.79 -32.91
N LYS A 162 -12.70 -10.93 -33.63
CA LYS A 162 -12.56 -10.50 -35.03
C LYS A 162 -13.39 -11.34 -36.01
N ILE A 163 -13.46 -12.66 -35.82
CA ILE A 163 -14.29 -13.54 -36.65
C ILE A 163 -15.78 -13.23 -36.41
N LEU A 164 -16.17 -13.09 -35.13
CA LEU A 164 -17.56 -12.76 -34.78
C LEU A 164 -18.01 -11.40 -35.35
N LYS A 165 -17.12 -10.40 -35.37
CA LYS A 165 -17.43 -9.07 -35.93
C LYS A 165 -17.47 -9.00 -37.46
N ASN A 166 -16.78 -9.89 -38.19
CA ASN A 166 -16.72 -9.82 -39.67
C ASN A 166 -17.69 -10.78 -40.37
N ASP A 167 -17.89 -11.99 -39.85
CA ASP A 167 -18.67 -13.02 -40.55
C ASP A 167 -20.13 -13.13 -40.05
N PHE A 168 -20.44 -12.57 -38.87
CA PHE A 168 -21.77 -12.68 -38.23
C PHE A 168 -22.42 -11.33 -37.89
N ASN A 169 -21.91 -10.24 -38.47
CA ASN A 169 -22.44 -8.88 -38.28
C ASN A 169 -23.02 -8.31 -39.57
#